data_AF-A0A1Q7P2Q1-F1
#
_entry.id   AF-A0A1Q7P2Q1-F1
#
_cell.length_a   1.000
_cell.length_b   1.000
_cell.length_c   1.000
_cell.angle_alpha   90.00
_cell.angle_beta   90.00
_cell.angle_gamma   90.00
#
_symmetry.space_group_name_H-M   'P 1'
#
loop_
_entity.id
_entity.type
_entity.pdbx_description
1 polymer ?
#
loop_
_entity_poly.entity_id
_entity_poly.type
_entity_poly.pdbx_seq_one_letter_code
_entity_poly.pdbx_strand_id
1 'polypeptide(L)'
;MPPAHHRAGFVAIVGRPNVGKSTLLNRLVGQKLAIVSPKPQTTRGRILGVITRQDAQVALLDTPGLHVAKGGLNARMVRLALRTLADADLALFLIEAGPPAIDAATRKAIDQVKAANKPTLLVINKIDAVPRIQLLPLIDRWKDLHPWTDVYPLSALKGENVEGFVDALIAHLPEAPPMFPPEQWTDMQERDLCSELIREQLLRHTGQEVPYSAAVLIEQFDES
;
A
#
# COMPACT_ATOMS: atom_id res chain seq x y z
N MET A 1 -26.56 13.85 -7.43
CA MET A 1 -25.66 14.83 -6.78
C MET A 1 -24.98 14.13 -5.62
N PRO A 2 -23.65 14.30 -5.42
CA PRO A 2 -23.00 13.77 -4.23
C PRO A 2 -23.63 14.38 -2.96
N PRO A 3 -23.65 13.66 -1.83
CA PRO A 3 -24.18 14.18 -0.57
C PRO A 3 -23.45 15.44 -0.11
N ALA A 4 -24.11 16.28 0.70
CA ALA A 4 -23.60 17.58 1.16
C ALA A 4 -22.25 17.52 1.91
N HIS A 5 -21.87 16.34 2.39
CA HIS A 5 -20.56 16.04 2.97
C HIS A 5 -19.98 14.81 2.26
N HIS A 6 -19.23 15.03 1.18
CA HIS A 6 -18.50 13.98 0.49
C HIS A 6 -17.00 14.16 0.76
N ARG A 7 -16.28 13.07 1.02
CA ARG A 7 -14.84 13.09 1.26
C ARG A 7 -14.08 12.38 0.15
N ALA A 8 -13.02 12.99 -0.36
CA ALA A 8 -12.21 12.36 -1.38
C ALA A 8 -10.74 12.73 -1.24
N GLY A 9 -9.84 11.80 -1.51
CA GLY A 9 -8.41 12.08 -1.49
C GLY A 9 -7.52 10.91 -1.87
N PHE A 10 -6.28 11.24 -2.15
CA PHE A 10 -5.22 10.29 -2.45
C PHE A 10 -4.55 9.80 -1.18
N VAL A 11 -4.39 8.48 -1.08
CA VAL A 11 -3.82 7.80 0.08
C VAL A 11 -2.62 6.98 -0.35
N ALA A 12 -1.41 7.38 0.06
CA ALA A 12 -0.20 6.63 -0.25
C ALA A 12 -0.01 5.46 0.73
N ILE A 13 0.10 4.24 0.21
CA ILE A 13 0.46 3.06 1.01
C ILE A 13 1.98 2.90 0.95
N VAL A 14 2.66 3.14 2.07
CA VAL A 14 4.12 3.12 2.18
C VAL A 14 4.59 2.19 3.28
N GLY A 15 5.86 1.79 3.23
CA GLY A 15 6.46 0.87 4.18
C GLY A 15 7.52 0.00 3.54
N ARG A 16 8.19 -0.83 4.34
CA ARG A 16 9.25 -1.73 3.85
C ARG A 16 8.72 -2.73 2.80
N PRO A 17 9.58 -3.37 2.00
CA PRO A 17 9.19 -4.55 1.23
C PRO A 17 8.52 -5.61 2.14
N ASN A 18 7.58 -6.36 1.59
CA ASN A 18 6.93 -7.53 2.23
C ASN A 18 6.08 -7.29 3.50
N VAL A 19 5.83 -6.04 3.91
CA VAL A 19 4.91 -5.72 5.02
C VAL A 19 3.42 -5.93 4.67
N GLY A 20 3.12 -6.23 3.40
CA GLY A 20 1.76 -6.54 2.93
C GLY A 20 0.97 -5.38 2.34
N LYS A 21 1.64 -4.35 1.79
CA LYS A 21 1.01 -3.19 1.12
C LYS A 21 0.03 -3.59 0.02
N SER A 22 0.48 -4.39 -0.95
CA SER A 22 -0.34 -4.89 -2.06
C SER A 22 -1.45 -5.83 -1.59
N THR A 23 -1.23 -6.60 -0.52
CA THR A 23 -2.27 -7.42 0.11
C THR A 23 -3.38 -6.55 0.70
N LEU A 24 -3.00 -5.44 1.37
CA LEU A 24 -3.96 -4.48 1.89
C LEU A 24 -4.72 -3.80 0.76
N LEU A 25 -4.02 -3.34 -0.30
CA LEU A 25 -4.66 -2.74 -1.49
C LEU A 25 -5.74 -3.67 -2.06
N ASN A 26 -5.39 -4.91 -2.38
CA ASN A 26 -6.33 -5.87 -2.96
C ASN A 26 -7.53 -6.12 -2.05
N ARG A 27 -7.29 -6.19 -0.73
CA ARG A 27 -8.35 -6.40 0.25
C ARG A 27 -9.31 -5.21 0.30
N LEU A 28 -8.77 -4.00 0.34
CA LEU A 28 -9.53 -2.75 0.42
C LEU A 28 -10.37 -2.51 -0.84
N VAL A 29 -9.79 -2.77 -2.00
CA VAL A 29 -10.48 -2.68 -3.31
C VAL A 29 -11.45 -3.84 -3.52
N GLY A 30 -11.23 -4.98 -2.87
CA GLY A 30 -12.04 -6.20 -3.04
C GLY A 30 -11.70 -7.01 -4.30
N GLN A 31 -10.68 -6.62 -5.04
CA GLN A 31 -10.22 -7.27 -6.27
C GLN A 31 -8.71 -7.49 -6.27
N LYS A 32 -8.22 -8.45 -7.05
CA LYS A 32 -6.79 -8.72 -7.20
C LYS A 32 -6.16 -7.76 -8.21
N LEU A 33 -5.78 -6.59 -7.71
CA LEU A 33 -5.19 -5.51 -8.50
C LEU A 33 -3.66 -5.57 -8.57
N ALA A 34 -3.02 -5.81 -7.43
CA ALA A 34 -1.57 -5.90 -7.31
C ALA A 34 -1.14 -7.34 -7.02
N ILE A 35 0.00 -7.73 -7.58
CA ILE A 35 0.53 -9.07 -7.34
C ILE A 35 1.16 -9.19 -5.94
N VAL A 36 1.15 -10.40 -5.38
CA VAL A 36 1.66 -10.65 -4.03
C VAL A 36 2.68 -11.79 -4.04
N SER A 37 3.83 -11.56 -3.40
CA SER A 37 4.91 -12.55 -3.31
C SER A 37 5.67 -12.38 -2.00
N PRO A 38 6.18 -13.48 -1.41
CA PRO A 38 7.14 -13.39 -0.30
C PRO A 38 8.50 -12.83 -0.76
N LYS A 39 8.78 -12.80 -2.07
CA LYS A 39 10.01 -12.23 -2.61
C LYS A 39 9.94 -10.70 -2.61
N PRO A 40 11.02 -10.00 -2.22
CA PRO A 40 11.06 -8.54 -2.24
C PRO A 40 10.85 -8.00 -3.66
N GLN A 41 10.60 -6.69 -3.77
CA GLN A 41 10.46 -5.98 -5.06
C GLN A 41 9.29 -6.46 -5.92
N THR A 42 8.21 -6.92 -5.28
CA THR A 42 6.98 -7.33 -5.95
C THR A 42 6.35 -6.16 -6.73
N THR A 43 6.20 -4.99 -6.10
CA THR A 43 5.66 -3.77 -6.73
C THR A 43 6.78 -2.90 -7.29
N ARG A 44 6.77 -2.66 -8.61
CA ARG A 44 7.78 -1.84 -9.31
C ARG A 44 7.26 -0.46 -9.75
N GLY A 45 5.97 -0.33 -9.99
CA GLY A 45 5.28 0.92 -10.33
C GLY A 45 4.38 1.43 -9.20
N ARG A 46 3.67 2.53 -9.46
CA ARG A 46 2.56 2.98 -8.61
C ARG A 46 1.29 2.29 -9.13
N ILE A 47 0.51 1.71 -8.23
CA ILE A 47 -0.77 1.07 -8.59
C ILE A 47 -1.89 1.87 -7.90
N LEU A 48 -2.88 2.33 -8.68
CA LEU A 48 -4.06 3.03 -8.18
C LEU A 48 -5.21 2.03 -7.96
N GLY A 49 -5.71 1.94 -6.73
CA GLY A 49 -6.98 1.30 -6.42
C GLY A 49 -7.97 2.34 -5.90
N VAL A 50 -9.17 2.38 -6.45
CA VAL A 50 -10.21 3.34 -6.05
C VAL A 50 -11.31 2.60 -5.30
N ILE A 51 -11.64 3.08 -4.10
CA ILE A 51 -12.82 2.67 -3.36
C ILE A 51 -13.85 3.79 -3.50
N THR A 52 -15.01 3.47 -4.07
CA THR A 52 -16.14 4.39 -4.14
C THR A 52 -17.21 3.95 -3.13
N ARG A 53 -17.61 4.89 -2.27
CA ARG A 53 -18.78 4.79 -1.39
C ARG A 53 -19.74 5.94 -1.70
N GLN A 54 -20.94 5.90 -1.14
CA GLN A 54 -21.96 6.93 -1.37
C GLN A 54 -21.49 8.33 -0.91
N ASP A 55 -20.70 8.38 0.17
CA ASP A 55 -20.23 9.58 0.86
C ASP A 55 -18.72 9.80 0.77
N ALA A 56 -17.99 8.92 0.08
CA ALA A 56 -16.54 9.07 -0.04
C ALA A 56 -15.95 8.40 -1.28
N GLN A 57 -14.78 8.89 -1.71
CA GLN A 57 -13.94 8.22 -2.69
C GLN A 57 -12.46 8.23 -2.27
N VAL A 58 -11.91 7.03 -2.08
CA VAL A 58 -10.53 6.83 -1.63
C VAL A 58 -9.68 6.36 -2.80
N ALA A 59 -8.66 7.13 -3.18
CA ALA A 59 -7.68 6.72 -4.19
C ALA A 59 -6.41 6.18 -3.53
N LEU A 60 -6.35 4.87 -3.33
CA LEU A 60 -5.21 4.17 -2.75
C LEU A 60 -4.07 4.05 -3.76
N LEU A 61 -2.88 4.49 -3.38
CA LEU A 61 -1.67 4.42 -4.21
C LEU A 61 -0.70 3.42 -3.57
N ASP A 62 -0.66 2.17 -4.05
CA ASP A 62 0.36 1.21 -3.63
C ASP A 62 1.71 1.57 -4.25
N THR A 63 2.77 1.49 -3.45
CA THR A 63 4.10 1.97 -3.81
C THR A 63 5.16 0.89 -3.63
N PRO A 64 6.28 0.96 -4.39
CA PRO A 64 7.43 0.13 -4.11
C PRO A 64 7.91 0.31 -2.67
N GLY A 65 8.44 -0.76 -2.06
CA GLY A 65 8.85 -0.72 -0.66
C GLY A 65 9.98 0.27 -0.39
N LEU A 66 9.88 1.02 0.71
CA LEU A 66 10.92 1.93 1.18
C LEU A 66 12.10 1.12 1.73
N HIS A 67 13.27 1.24 1.10
CA HIS A 67 14.50 0.60 1.52
C HIS A 67 15.72 1.39 1.02
N VAL A 68 16.91 1.05 1.50
CA VAL A 68 18.16 1.62 0.98
C VAL A 68 18.41 1.03 -0.41
N ALA A 69 18.20 1.84 -1.44
CA ALA A 69 18.44 1.46 -2.82
C ALA A 69 19.83 1.92 -3.31
N LYS A 70 20.53 1.05 -4.04
CA LYS A 70 21.76 1.38 -4.77
C LYS A 70 21.49 1.30 -6.28
N GLY A 71 21.62 2.44 -6.97
CA GLY A 71 21.61 2.54 -8.44
C GLY A 71 20.36 2.03 -9.17
N GLY A 72 20.31 2.28 -10.48
CA GLY A 72 19.39 1.62 -11.42
C GLY A 72 17.90 1.70 -11.07
N LEU A 73 17.20 0.57 -11.26
CA LEU A 73 15.76 0.41 -11.05
C LEU A 73 15.36 0.65 -9.58
N ASN A 74 16.13 0.14 -8.62
CA ASN A 74 15.82 0.29 -7.19
C ASN A 74 15.75 1.75 -6.76
N ALA A 75 16.70 2.57 -7.23
CA ALA A 75 16.70 3.99 -6.93
C ALA A 75 15.50 4.73 -7.57
N ARG A 76 15.07 4.30 -8.77
CA ARG A 76 13.86 4.82 -9.43
C ARG A 76 12.60 4.45 -8.64
N MET A 77 12.49 3.20 -8.18
CA MET A 77 11.37 2.71 -7.38
C MET A 77 11.23 3.47 -6.06
N VAL A 78 12.32 3.70 -5.34
CA VAL A 78 12.28 4.48 -4.09
C VAL A 78 11.89 5.93 -4.37
N ARG A 79 12.42 6.57 -5.42
CA ARG A 79 12.01 7.92 -5.81
C ARG A 79 10.53 8.01 -6.16
N LEU A 80 9.99 7.02 -6.85
CA LEU A 80 8.56 6.94 -7.16
C LEU A 80 7.74 6.87 -5.88
N ALA A 81 8.08 5.99 -4.94
CA ALA A 81 7.39 5.88 -3.66
C ALA A 81 7.40 7.21 -2.87
N LEU A 82 8.53 7.91 -2.85
CA LEU A 82 8.66 9.21 -2.17
C LEU A 82 7.84 10.32 -2.84
N ARG A 83 7.77 10.34 -4.17
CA ARG A 83 6.91 11.30 -4.89
C ARG A 83 5.44 11.03 -4.61
N THR A 84 5.02 9.77 -4.74
CA THR A 84 3.64 9.36 -4.41
C THR A 84 3.26 9.76 -2.98
N LEU A 85 4.18 9.61 -2.02
CA LEU A 85 3.97 10.02 -0.64
C LEU A 85 3.83 11.55 -0.49
N ALA A 86 4.62 12.33 -1.22
CA ALA A 86 4.56 13.79 -1.18
C ALA A 86 3.26 14.35 -1.81
N ASP A 87 2.76 13.69 -2.85
CA ASP A 87 1.57 14.13 -3.60
C ASP A 87 0.26 13.68 -2.94
N ALA A 88 0.29 12.72 -2.00
CA ALA A 88 -0.91 12.23 -1.32
C ALA A 88 -1.45 13.20 -0.25
N ASP A 89 -2.75 13.10 0.03
CA ASP A 89 -3.42 13.82 1.11
C ASP A 89 -3.19 13.15 2.47
N LEU A 90 -3.10 11.82 2.48
CA LEU A 90 -2.91 10.97 3.65
C LEU A 90 -1.89 9.87 3.35
N ALA A 91 -1.09 9.48 4.34
CA ALA A 91 -0.18 8.36 4.24
C ALA A 91 -0.59 7.20 5.15
N LEU A 92 -0.45 5.97 4.66
CA LEU A 92 -0.50 4.75 5.46
C LEU A 92 0.91 4.20 5.60
N PHE A 93 1.47 4.29 6.80
CA PHE A 93 2.75 3.67 7.08
C PHE A 93 2.54 2.24 7.59
N LEU A 94 2.75 1.26 6.70
CA LEU A 94 2.55 -0.14 7.02
C LEU A 94 3.79 -0.79 7.61
N ILE A 95 3.56 -1.52 8.69
CA ILE A 95 4.52 -2.40 9.34
C ILE A 95 3.92 -3.80 9.49
N GLU A 96 4.74 -4.78 9.84
CA GLU A 96 4.26 -6.11 10.22
C GLU A 96 4.25 -6.31 11.74
N ALA A 97 3.23 -6.99 12.22
CA ALA A 97 3.15 -7.51 13.58
C ALA A 97 4.12 -8.68 13.70
N GLY A 98 5.00 -8.62 14.69
CA GLY A 98 6.12 -9.53 14.88
C GLY A 98 7.21 -8.84 15.69
N PRO A 99 8.47 -9.29 15.64
CA PRO A 99 9.60 -8.50 16.09
C PRO A 99 10.17 -7.68 14.91
N PRO A 100 9.53 -6.57 14.46
CA PRO A 100 10.22 -5.67 13.56
C PRO A 100 11.36 -5.04 14.36
N ALA A 101 12.58 -5.24 13.88
CA ALA A 101 13.70 -4.46 14.37
C ALA A 101 13.44 -3.00 13.97
N ILE A 102 13.39 -2.08 14.95
CA ILE A 102 13.55 -0.64 14.69
C ILE A 102 15.04 -0.41 14.37
N ASP A 103 15.44 -0.95 13.23
CA ASP A 103 16.76 -0.89 12.66
C ASP A 103 16.94 0.43 11.89
N ALA A 104 18.14 0.63 11.33
CA ALA A 104 18.44 1.82 10.54
C ALA A 104 17.52 1.98 9.32
N ALA A 105 17.09 0.87 8.69
CA ALA A 105 16.19 0.91 7.54
C ALA A 105 14.79 1.41 7.92
N THR A 106 14.29 0.98 9.08
CA THR A 106 13.01 1.41 9.64
C THR A 106 13.05 2.89 10.01
N ARG A 107 14.10 3.33 10.71
CA ARG A 107 14.28 4.74 11.06
C ARG A 107 14.33 5.62 9.82
N LYS A 108 15.07 5.19 8.79
CA LYS A 108 15.12 5.91 7.51
C LYS A 108 13.75 6.01 6.83
N ALA A 109 12.95 4.95 6.85
CA ALA A 109 11.59 4.99 6.30
C ALA A 109 10.69 5.97 7.08
N ILE A 110 10.83 6.01 8.40
CA ILE A 110 10.13 6.99 9.25
C ILE A 110 10.61 8.42 8.96
N ASP A 111 11.90 8.64 8.75
CA ASP A 111 12.43 9.97 8.41
C ASP A 111 11.89 10.45 7.05
N GLN A 112 11.71 9.54 6.09
CA GLN A 112 11.07 9.84 4.80
C GLN A 112 9.60 10.24 4.95
N VAL A 113 8.87 9.58 5.85
CA VAL A 113 7.49 9.95 6.21
C VAL A 113 7.43 11.31 6.90
N LYS A 114 8.33 11.56 7.86
CA LYS A 114 8.45 12.85 8.54
C LYS A 114 8.72 13.99 7.54
N ALA A 115 9.59 13.74 6.56
CA ALA A 115 9.92 14.73 5.54
C ALA A 115 8.74 15.06 4.60
N ALA A 116 7.80 14.13 4.41
CA ALA A 116 6.60 14.39 3.60
C ALA A 116 5.60 15.33 4.30
N ASN A 117 5.65 15.41 5.64
CA ASN A 117 4.80 16.29 6.45
C ASN A 117 3.29 16.14 6.13
N LYS A 118 2.83 14.88 6.06
CA LYS A 118 1.43 14.52 5.81
C LYS A 118 0.79 13.86 7.04
N PRO A 119 -0.53 13.99 7.24
CA PRO A 119 -1.27 13.10 8.12
C PRO A 119 -0.90 11.65 7.80
N THR A 120 -0.56 10.87 8.82
CA THR A 120 -0.04 9.52 8.64
C THR A 120 -0.64 8.56 9.65
N LEU A 121 -1.34 7.53 9.15
CA LEU A 121 -1.83 6.42 9.96
C LEU A 121 -0.76 5.33 10.04
N LEU A 122 -0.46 4.86 11.25
CA LEU A 122 0.34 3.66 11.45
C LEU A 122 -0.55 2.44 11.27
N VAL A 123 -0.25 1.59 10.29
CA VAL A 123 -1.01 0.36 10.06
C VAL A 123 -0.15 -0.83 10.43
N ILE A 124 -0.55 -1.56 11.48
CA ILE A 124 0.16 -2.75 11.96
C ILE A 124 -0.50 -3.98 11.35
N ASN A 125 0.04 -4.43 10.23
CA ASN A 125 -0.52 -5.54 9.46
C ASN A 125 -0.05 -6.92 10.02
N LYS A 126 -0.66 -8.01 9.55
CA LYS A 126 -0.32 -9.40 9.92
C LYS A 126 -0.53 -9.73 11.39
N ILE A 127 -1.51 -9.11 12.06
CA ILE A 127 -1.80 -9.41 13.47
C ILE A 127 -2.18 -10.88 13.71
N ASP A 128 -2.62 -11.59 12.67
CA ASP A 128 -2.89 -13.03 12.68
C ASP A 128 -1.62 -13.89 12.90
N ALA A 129 -0.43 -13.32 12.71
CA ALA A 129 0.84 -14.01 12.89
C ALA A 129 1.43 -13.87 14.31
N VAL A 130 0.79 -13.11 15.21
CA VAL A 130 1.28 -12.89 16.58
C VAL A 130 0.22 -13.12 17.64
N PRO A 131 0.59 -13.50 18.87
CA PRO A 131 -0.33 -13.52 19.99
C PRO A 131 -0.91 -12.12 20.29
N ARG A 132 -2.23 -12.02 20.48
CA ARG A 132 -2.92 -10.74 20.76
C ARG A 132 -2.32 -9.93 21.92
N ILE A 133 -1.80 -10.61 22.95
CA ILE A 133 -1.14 -9.98 24.11
C ILE A 133 0.10 -9.15 23.72
N GLN A 134 0.70 -9.39 22.56
CA GLN A 134 1.86 -8.64 22.07
C GLN A 134 1.49 -7.36 21.33
N LEU A 135 0.21 -7.13 21.00
CA LEU A 135 -0.20 -5.98 20.19
C LEU A 135 -0.08 -4.64 20.94
N LEU A 136 -0.52 -4.56 22.20
CA LEU A 136 -0.41 -3.32 23.00
C LEU A 136 1.06 -2.91 23.22
N PRO A 137 1.96 -3.81 23.67
CA PRO A 137 3.39 -3.49 23.73
C PRO A 137 4.00 -3.06 22.40
N LEU A 138 3.54 -3.65 21.28
CA LEU A 138 3.99 -3.26 19.95
C LEU A 138 3.53 -1.83 19.62
N ILE A 139 2.25 -1.50 19.84
CA ILE A 139 1.73 -0.14 19.62
C ILE A 139 2.54 0.88 20.43
N ASP A 140 2.75 0.61 21.73
CA ASP A 140 3.52 1.49 22.62
C ASP A 140 4.95 1.72 22.14
N ARG A 141 5.58 0.69 21.57
CA ARG A 141 6.94 0.81 21.05
C ARG A 141 7.04 1.68 19.80
N TRP A 142 5.96 1.80 19.02
CA TRP A 142 5.95 2.55 17.77
C TRP A 142 5.38 3.97 17.92
N LYS A 143 4.52 4.20 18.92
CA LYS A 143 3.81 5.48 19.10
C LYS A 143 4.75 6.69 19.18
N ASP A 144 5.92 6.54 19.80
CA ASP A 144 6.84 7.65 20.06
C ASP A 144 7.82 7.92 18.90
N LEU A 145 7.80 7.10 17.84
CA LEU A 145 8.75 7.25 16.73
C LEU A 145 8.35 8.36 15.75
N HIS A 146 7.06 8.67 15.67
CA HIS A 146 6.46 9.69 14.82
C HIS A 146 5.07 10.05 15.40
N PRO A 147 4.63 11.32 15.32
CA PRO A 147 3.27 11.71 15.73
C PRO A 147 2.23 11.15 14.76
N TRP A 148 1.94 9.86 14.87
CA TRP A 148 0.93 9.19 14.06
C TRP A 148 -0.43 9.86 14.29
N THR A 149 -1.17 10.08 13.20
CA THR A 149 -2.55 10.57 13.25
C THR A 149 -3.45 9.57 13.98
N ASP A 150 -3.21 8.28 13.76
CA ASP A 150 -3.85 7.16 14.46
C ASP A 150 -3.06 5.86 14.25
N VAL A 151 -3.40 4.82 15.01
CA VAL A 151 -2.78 3.49 14.92
C VAL A 151 -3.83 2.40 14.73
N TYR A 152 -3.69 1.60 13.67
CA TYR A 152 -4.63 0.56 13.27
C TYR A 152 -3.97 -0.82 13.13
N PRO A 153 -4.18 -1.73 14.11
CA PRO A 153 -3.80 -3.13 13.98
C PRO A 153 -4.82 -3.90 13.13
N LEU A 154 -4.37 -4.57 12.06
CA LEU A 154 -5.24 -5.34 11.16
C LEU A 154 -4.56 -6.57 10.55
N SER A 155 -5.36 -7.45 9.95
CA SER A 155 -4.86 -8.49 9.06
C SER A 155 -5.44 -8.29 7.66
N ALA A 156 -4.62 -7.80 6.73
CA ALA A 156 -5.01 -7.73 5.32
C ALA A 156 -5.29 -9.13 4.73
N LEU A 157 -4.59 -10.15 5.24
CA LEU A 157 -4.73 -11.53 4.78
C LEU A 157 -6.03 -12.18 5.27
N LYS A 158 -6.45 -11.91 6.51
CA LYS A 158 -7.67 -12.50 7.10
C LYS A 158 -8.89 -11.59 7.04
N GLY A 159 -8.71 -10.31 6.76
CA GLY A 159 -9.77 -9.30 6.79
C GLY A 159 -10.07 -8.75 8.20
N GLU A 160 -9.34 -9.20 9.23
CA GLU A 160 -9.54 -8.74 10.61
C GLU A 160 -9.28 -7.23 10.70
N ASN A 161 -10.25 -6.50 11.27
CA ASN A 161 -10.26 -5.04 11.47
C ASN A 161 -10.20 -4.17 10.19
N VAL A 162 -10.37 -4.75 9.00
CA VAL A 162 -10.25 -3.99 7.75
C VAL A 162 -11.45 -3.06 7.53
N GLU A 163 -12.67 -3.50 7.83
CA GLU A 163 -13.88 -2.69 7.60
C GLU A 163 -13.86 -1.41 8.43
N GLY A 164 -13.66 -1.52 9.75
CA GLY A 164 -13.52 -0.36 10.63
C GLY A 164 -12.31 0.53 10.31
N PHE A 165 -11.25 -0.04 9.71
CA PHE A 165 -10.12 0.76 9.22
C PHE A 165 -10.51 1.64 8.02
N VAL A 166 -11.39 1.19 7.12
CA VAL A 166 -11.83 2.01 5.98
C VAL A 166 -12.61 3.23 6.47
N ASP A 167 -13.51 3.05 7.44
CA ASP A 167 -14.31 4.14 8.01
C ASP A 167 -13.42 5.20 8.66
N ALA A 168 -12.47 4.74 9.47
CA ALA A 168 -11.46 5.58 10.08
C ALA A 168 -10.61 6.34 9.05
N LEU A 169 -10.17 5.66 8.00
CA LEU A 169 -9.40 6.25 6.93
C LEU A 169 -10.17 7.37 6.22
N ILE A 170 -11.45 7.15 5.92
CA ILE A 170 -12.32 8.16 5.28
C ILE A 170 -12.48 9.39 6.16
N ALA A 171 -12.58 9.22 7.49
CA ALA A 171 -12.72 10.33 8.43
C ALA A 171 -11.51 11.30 8.42
N HIS A 172 -10.35 10.84 7.96
CA HIS A 172 -9.12 11.64 7.82
C HIS A 172 -8.95 12.28 6.44
N LEU A 173 -9.82 11.98 5.47
CA LEU A 173 -9.77 12.59 4.13
C LEU A 173 -10.43 13.97 4.10
N PRO A 174 -9.98 14.89 3.23
CA PRO A 174 -10.60 16.20 3.10
C PRO A 174 -12.02 16.08 2.52
N GLU A 175 -12.86 17.08 2.83
CA GLU A 175 -14.13 17.27 2.11
C GLU A 175 -13.82 17.69 0.67
N ALA A 176 -14.25 16.87 -0.28
CA ALA A 176 -13.94 17.06 -1.69
C ALA A 176 -14.95 16.28 -2.56
N PRO A 177 -15.25 16.76 -3.78
CA PRO A 177 -16.06 16.00 -4.71
C PRO A 177 -15.36 14.70 -5.14
N PRO A 178 -16.08 13.71 -5.70
CA PRO A 178 -15.48 12.54 -6.31
C PRO A 178 -14.42 12.93 -7.36
N MET A 179 -13.29 12.23 -7.35
CA MET A 179 -12.15 12.43 -8.27
C MET A 179 -12.28 11.58 -9.55
N PHE A 180 -12.98 10.44 -9.46
CA PHE A 180 -13.13 9.44 -10.51
C PHE A 180 -14.61 9.09 -10.71
N PRO A 181 -14.99 8.58 -11.91
CA PRO A 181 -16.31 7.99 -12.14
C PRO A 181 -16.64 6.89 -11.11
N PRO A 182 -17.92 6.70 -10.72
CA PRO A 182 -18.30 5.76 -9.66
C PRO A 182 -17.83 4.32 -9.89
N GLU A 183 -17.86 3.86 -11.14
CA GLU A 183 -17.48 2.49 -11.55
C GLU A 183 -15.97 2.29 -11.71
N GLN A 184 -15.19 3.37 -11.70
CA GLN A 184 -13.75 3.27 -11.90
C GLN A 184 -13.08 2.83 -10.59
N TRP A 185 -12.44 1.65 -10.62
CA TRP A 185 -11.74 1.05 -9.48
C TRP A 185 -10.21 1.02 -9.64
N THR A 186 -9.68 1.34 -10.82
CA THR A 186 -8.23 1.42 -11.12
C THR A 186 -7.97 2.28 -12.37
N ASP A 187 -6.71 2.64 -12.61
CA ASP A 187 -6.21 3.20 -13.89
C ASP A 187 -5.50 2.17 -14.77
N MET A 188 -5.38 0.92 -14.31
CA MET A 188 -4.70 -0.15 -15.04
C MET A 188 -5.58 -0.71 -16.17
N GLN A 189 -4.95 -0.91 -17.34
CA GLN A 189 -5.59 -1.62 -18.45
C GLN A 189 -5.59 -3.13 -18.20
N GLU A 190 -6.54 -3.87 -18.78
CA GLU A 190 -6.64 -5.32 -18.62
C GLU A 190 -5.36 -6.05 -19.05
N ARG A 191 -4.74 -5.61 -20.13
CA ARG A 191 -3.44 -6.14 -20.59
C ARG A 191 -2.32 -6.00 -19.56
N ASP A 192 -2.32 -4.90 -18.78
CA ASP A 192 -1.32 -4.65 -17.75
C ASP A 192 -1.59 -5.54 -16.53
N LEU A 193 -2.86 -5.75 -16.17
CA LEU A 193 -3.26 -6.71 -15.15
C LEU A 193 -2.82 -8.13 -15.53
N CYS A 194 -3.03 -8.56 -16.78
CA CYS A 194 -2.57 -9.85 -17.29
C CYS A 194 -1.04 -9.99 -17.21
N SER A 195 -0.31 -8.96 -17.63
CA SER A 195 1.16 -8.94 -17.54
C SER A 195 1.65 -9.14 -16.10
N GLU A 196 1.03 -8.44 -15.16
CA GLU A 196 1.33 -8.56 -13.74
C GLU A 196 1.03 -9.97 -13.23
N LEU A 197 -0.13 -10.55 -13.55
CA LEU A 197 -0.49 -11.92 -13.13
C LEU A 197 0.51 -12.97 -13.61
N ILE A 198 1.02 -12.86 -14.84
CA ILE A 198 2.08 -13.73 -15.37
C ILE A 198 3.39 -13.49 -14.60
N ARG A 199 3.73 -12.22 -14.35
CA ARG A 199 4.92 -11.85 -13.58
C ARG A 199 4.87 -12.41 -12.15
N GLU A 200 3.69 -12.49 -11.54
CA GLU A 200 3.51 -13.15 -10.25
C GLU A 200 3.89 -14.63 -10.31
N GLN A 201 3.55 -15.35 -11.38
CA GLN A 201 3.95 -16.75 -11.54
C GLN A 201 5.46 -16.88 -11.73
N LEU A 202 6.09 -15.98 -12.47
CA LEU A 202 7.55 -15.92 -12.54
C LEU A 202 8.16 -15.71 -11.14
N LEU A 203 7.64 -14.75 -10.37
CA LEU A 203 8.07 -14.54 -8.99
C LEU A 203 7.83 -15.76 -8.09
N ARG A 204 6.84 -16.61 -8.35
CA ARG A 204 6.59 -17.81 -7.53
C ARG A 204 7.47 -18.99 -7.91
N HIS A 205 7.64 -19.23 -9.21
CA HIS A 205 8.21 -20.47 -9.73
C HIS A 205 9.68 -20.37 -10.15
N THR A 206 10.25 -19.17 -10.23
CA THR A 206 11.69 -19.00 -10.51
C THR A 206 12.48 -18.76 -9.21
N GLY A 207 13.80 -18.63 -9.27
CA GLY A 207 14.64 -18.35 -8.11
C GLY A 207 15.84 -17.50 -8.49
N GLN A 208 16.70 -17.23 -7.51
CA GLN A 208 17.94 -16.47 -7.72
C GLN A 208 17.66 -15.10 -8.38
N GLU A 209 18.41 -14.69 -9.40
CA GLU A 209 18.28 -13.40 -10.07
C GLU A 209 17.16 -13.32 -11.11
N VAL A 210 16.72 -14.45 -11.66
CA VAL A 210 15.70 -14.57 -12.72
C VAL A 210 14.43 -13.73 -12.45
N PRO A 211 13.77 -13.80 -11.28
CA PRO A 211 12.56 -13.01 -11.01
C PRO A 211 12.80 -11.50 -11.05
N TYR A 212 14.04 -11.05 -10.82
CA TYR A 212 14.38 -9.64 -10.73
C TYR A 212 14.83 -9.07 -12.08
N SER A 213 15.31 -9.91 -13.01
CA SER A 213 15.73 -9.52 -14.35
C SER A 213 14.63 -9.68 -15.42
N ALA A 214 13.53 -10.37 -15.11
CA ALA A 214 12.42 -10.56 -16.05
C ALA A 214 11.46 -9.36 -16.12
N ALA A 215 10.85 -9.19 -17.30
CA ALA A 215 9.72 -8.32 -17.59
C ALA A 215 8.72 -9.10 -18.46
N VAL A 216 7.44 -8.81 -18.32
CA VAL A 216 6.37 -9.41 -19.11
C VAL A 216 5.76 -8.31 -19.98
N LEU A 217 5.55 -8.61 -21.26
CA LEU A 217 4.85 -7.75 -22.22
C LEU A 217 3.80 -8.61 -22.93
N ILE A 218 2.57 -8.10 -23.00
CA ILE A 218 1.51 -8.72 -23.78
C ILE A 218 1.60 -8.17 -25.21
N GLU A 219 2.01 -9.02 -26.15
CA GLU A 219 2.15 -8.69 -27.58
C GLU A 219 0.80 -8.62 -28.30
N GLN A 220 -0.13 -9.50 -27.95
CA GLN A 220 -1.47 -9.55 -28.51
C GLN A 220 -2.51 -9.78 -27.39
N PHE A 221 -3.58 -9.00 -27.43
CA PHE A 221 -4.75 -9.12 -26.57
C PHE A 221 -5.98 -8.90 -27.46
N ASP A 222 -6.89 -9.86 -27.48
CA ASP A 222 -8.09 -9.83 -28.31
C ASP A 222 -9.32 -9.92 -27.40
N GLU A 223 -10.28 -9.04 -27.64
CA GLU A 223 -11.53 -8.91 -26.87
C GLU A 223 -12.71 -9.63 -27.59
N SER A 224 -12.38 -10.54 -28.51
CA SER A 224 -13.35 -11.27 -29.35
C SER A 224 -14.24 -12.28 -28.62
#